data_AF-A0A419ZV78-F1
#
_entry.id   AF-A0A419ZV78-F1
#
_cell.length_a   1.000
_cell.length_b   1.000
_cell.length_c   1.000
_cell.angle_alpha   90.00
_cell.angle_beta   90.00
_cell.angle_gamma   90.00
#
_symmetry.space_group_name_H-M   'P 1'
#
loop_
_entity.id
_entity.type
_entity.pdbx_description
1 polymer ?
#
loop_
_entity_poly.entity_id
_entity_poly.type
_entity_poly.pdbx_seq_one_letter_code
_entity_poly.pdbx_strand_id
1 'polypeptide(L)'
;MCAICELKLEFNVDHPLALSVAVATRNAIDVGTLPESLLDGALSNAKMRVAAVDALQVLTARLEASKPVSELLALPDFYVLLIEIGTWGFFHATGNGFDSDITPEAPDVTSNDQADRDIVFVTSETTLRAVLDGRLSIDAAFDGDLVMLDAGADHTAQLRAVLNDALVTEATGASIWDDVPVQKIA
;
A
#
# COMPACT_ATOMS: atom_id res chain seq x y z
N MET A 1 0.42 -14.60 21.01
CA MET A 1 -0.88 -15.08 20.47
C MET A 1 -1.23 -14.07 19.39
N CYS A 2 -1.09 -14.46 18.12
CA CYS A 2 -1.01 -13.53 16.97
C CYS A 2 -2.40 -13.19 16.44
N ALA A 3 -2.73 -11.90 16.34
CA ALA A 3 -4.02 -11.37 15.89
C ALA A 3 -4.13 -11.34 14.35
N ILE A 4 -3.89 -12.48 13.71
CA ILE A 4 -4.13 -12.67 12.28
C ILE A 4 -5.32 -13.62 12.17
N CYS A 5 -6.52 -13.06 12.33
CA CYS A 5 -7.77 -13.80 12.21
C CYS A 5 -8.01 -14.27 10.77
N GLU A 6 -8.43 -15.53 10.62
CA GLU A 6 -9.13 -16.10 9.47
C GLU A 6 -10.38 -15.26 9.14
N LEU A 7 -10.59 -14.88 7.87
CA LEU A 7 -11.89 -15.06 7.20
C LEU A 7 -11.79 -14.78 5.68
N LYS A 8 -12.48 -15.65 4.91
CA LYS A 8 -13.05 -15.52 3.54
C LYS A 8 -12.49 -14.46 2.56
N LEU A 9 -12.06 -14.96 1.40
CA LEU A 9 -12.04 -14.23 0.11
C LEU A 9 -13.47 -13.79 -0.25
N GLU A 10 -13.83 -12.58 0.14
CA GLU A 10 -14.80 -11.75 -0.57
C GLU A 10 -13.96 -10.68 -1.30
N PHE A 11 -14.31 -10.28 -2.52
CA PHE A 11 -13.69 -9.10 -3.12
C PHE A 11 -14.01 -7.94 -2.19
N ASN A 12 -13.07 -7.56 -1.32
CA ASN A 12 -13.33 -6.55 -0.31
C ASN A 12 -13.47 -5.20 -1.01
N VAL A 13 -14.72 -4.82 -1.23
CA VAL A 13 -15.13 -3.45 -1.55
C VAL A 13 -15.19 -2.63 -0.26
N ASP A 14 -14.28 -2.88 0.68
CA ASP A 14 -14.23 -2.20 2.00
C ASP A 14 -14.00 -0.70 1.87
N HIS A 15 -13.65 -0.24 0.66
CA HIS A 15 -13.44 1.16 0.35
C HIS A 15 -14.02 1.50 -1.03
N PRO A 16 -14.76 2.62 -1.18
CA PRO A 16 -15.32 3.05 -2.47
C PRO A 16 -14.27 3.16 -3.61
N LEU A 17 -13.05 3.57 -3.26
CA LEU A 17 -11.93 3.71 -4.21
C LEU A 17 -11.27 2.38 -4.63
N ALA A 18 -11.54 1.27 -3.94
CA ALA A 18 -10.86 0.00 -4.21
C ALA A 18 -11.09 -0.49 -5.65
N LEU A 19 -12.29 -0.26 -6.22
CA LEU A 19 -12.60 -0.67 -7.58
C LEU A 19 -11.80 0.13 -8.63
N SER A 20 -11.66 1.44 -8.44
CA SER A 20 -10.86 2.29 -9.35
C SER A 20 -9.41 1.83 -9.38
N VAL A 21 -8.83 1.61 -8.20
CA VAL A 21 -7.46 1.08 -8.07
C VAL A 21 -7.35 -0.30 -8.70
N ALA A 22 -8.30 -1.21 -8.47
CA ALA A 22 -8.26 -2.55 -9.06
C ALA A 22 -8.25 -2.52 -10.60
N VAL A 23 -9.08 -1.65 -11.21
CA VAL A 23 -9.12 -1.46 -12.66
C VAL A 23 -7.82 -0.88 -13.17
N ALA A 24 -7.29 0.15 -12.51
CA ALA A 24 -6.00 0.77 -12.85
C ALA A 24 -4.86 -0.26 -12.77
N THR A 25 -4.80 -1.04 -11.69
CA THR A 25 -3.81 -2.10 -11.49
C THR A 25 -3.89 -3.13 -12.61
N ARG A 26 -5.08 -3.62 -12.97
CA ARG A 26 -5.21 -4.59 -14.08
C ARG A 26 -4.76 -3.99 -15.41
N ASN A 27 -5.15 -2.76 -15.71
CA ASN A 27 -4.71 -2.08 -16.93
C ASN A 27 -3.18 -1.94 -16.97
N ALA A 28 -2.55 -1.57 -15.86
CA ALA A 28 -1.10 -1.45 -15.74
C ALA A 28 -0.38 -2.80 -15.92
N ILE A 29 -0.98 -3.91 -15.48
CA ILE A 29 -0.48 -5.26 -15.76
C ILE A 29 -0.61 -5.57 -17.27
N ASP A 30 -1.76 -5.30 -17.87
CA ASP A 30 -2.03 -5.61 -19.28
C ASP A 30 -1.09 -4.84 -20.24
N VAL A 31 -0.68 -3.61 -19.88
CA VAL A 31 0.32 -2.82 -20.65
C VAL A 31 1.77 -3.05 -20.20
N GLY A 32 2.00 -3.93 -19.22
CA GLY A 32 3.33 -4.32 -18.75
C GLY A 32 4.04 -3.32 -17.84
N THR A 33 3.35 -2.32 -17.31
CA THR A 33 3.90 -1.38 -16.31
C THR A 33 4.03 -2.03 -14.93
N LEU A 34 3.09 -2.89 -14.56
CA LEU A 34 3.17 -3.73 -13.36
C LEU A 34 3.36 -5.21 -13.77
N PRO A 35 4.08 -6.00 -12.96
CA PRO A 35 4.18 -7.43 -13.19
C PRO A 35 2.84 -8.12 -12.88
N GLU A 36 2.56 -9.21 -13.58
CA GLU A 36 1.46 -10.09 -13.17
C GLU A 36 1.88 -10.88 -11.92
N SER A 37 1.02 -10.89 -10.89
CA SER A 37 1.26 -11.66 -9.68
C SER A 37 1.06 -13.15 -9.98
N LEU A 38 2.12 -13.94 -9.84
CA LEU A 38 2.13 -15.39 -10.11
C LEU A 38 1.76 -16.24 -8.87
N LEU A 39 1.08 -15.65 -7.88
CA LEU A 39 0.72 -16.33 -6.64
C LEU A 39 -0.53 -17.21 -6.83
N ASP A 40 -0.37 -18.31 -7.58
CA ASP A 40 -1.41 -19.32 -7.80
C ASP A 40 -1.33 -20.52 -6.83
N GLY A 41 -2.44 -21.24 -6.70
CA GLY A 41 -2.53 -22.53 -6.02
C GLY A 41 -3.07 -22.48 -4.58
N ALA A 42 -3.07 -23.64 -3.91
CA ALA A 42 -3.80 -23.86 -2.64
C ALA A 42 -3.35 -22.97 -1.46
N LEU A 43 -2.21 -22.28 -1.55
CA LEU A 43 -1.66 -21.40 -0.52
C LEU A 43 -1.57 -19.93 -0.96
N SER A 44 -2.19 -19.56 -2.08
CA SER A 44 -2.13 -18.21 -2.66
C SER A 44 -2.48 -17.13 -1.63
N ASN A 45 -3.59 -17.26 -0.91
CA ASN A 45 -4.03 -16.28 0.09
C ASN A 45 -3.03 -16.10 1.24
N ALA A 46 -2.48 -17.21 1.76
CA ALA A 46 -1.52 -17.14 2.85
C ALA A 46 -0.24 -16.43 2.39
N LYS A 47 0.23 -16.72 1.17
CA LYS A 47 1.39 -16.06 0.57
C LYS A 47 1.13 -14.57 0.32
N MET A 48 -0.04 -14.22 -0.23
CA MET A 48 -0.44 -12.83 -0.44
C MET A 48 -0.51 -12.06 0.89
N ARG A 49 -0.99 -12.69 1.97
CA ARG A 49 -1.03 -12.05 3.29
C ARG A 49 0.35 -11.78 3.86
N VAL A 50 1.26 -12.73 3.75
CA VAL A 50 2.66 -12.52 4.15
C VAL A 50 3.29 -11.41 3.31
N ALA A 51 3.06 -11.40 1.99
CA ALA A 51 3.59 -10.39 1.09
C ALA A 51 3.05 -8.98 1.39
N ALA A 52 1.76 -8.87 1.72
CA ALA A 52 1.11 -7.62 2.12
C ALA A 52 1.69 -7.07 3.43
N VAL A 53 1.83 -7.92 4.45
CA VAL A 53 2.43 -7.51 5.74
C VAL A 53 3.88 -7.06 5.55
N ASP A 54 4.67 -7.79 4.77
CA ASP A 54 6.05 -7.43 4.43
C ASP A 54 6.12 -6.08 3.71
N ALA A 55 5.27 -5.83 2.71
CA ALA A 55 5.23 -4.55 2.00
C ALA A 55 4.88 -3.38 2.94
N LEU A 56 3.93 -3.57 3.87
CA LEU A 56 3.58 -2.56 4.87
C LEU A 56 4.73 -2.28 5.83
N GLN A 57 5.44 -3.32 6.29
CA GLN A 57 6.62 -3.15 7.15
C GLN A 57 7.75 -2.39 6.45
N VAL A 58 7.99 -2.66 5.16
CA VAL A 58 8.96 -1.92 4.36
C VAL A 58 8.51 -0.46 4.19
N LEU A 59 7.22 -0.20 3.95
CA LEU A 59 6.67 1.15 3.90
C LEU A 59 6.90 1.91 5.22
N THR A 60 6.60 1.28 6.37
CA THR A 60 6.89 1.86 7.69
C THR A 60 8.36 2.24 7.82
N ALA A 61 9.27 1.31 7.52
CA ALA A 61 10.71 1.55 7.61
C ALA A 61 11.18 2.69 6.68
N ARG A 62 10.61 2.80 5.47
CA ARG A 62 10.90 3.88 4.53
C ARG A 62 10.44 5.24 5.06
N LEU A 63 9.22 5.32 5.59
CA LEU A 63 8.69 6.53 6.19
C LEU A 63 9.55 6.97 7.38
N GLU A 64 9.88 6.06 8.29
CA GLU A 64 10.72 6.33 9.47
C GLU A 64 12.14 6.76 9.12
N ALA A 65 12.73 6.19 8.06
CA ALA A 65 14.06 6.56 7.60
C ALA A 65 14.09 7.93 6.89
N SER A 66 12.98 8.33 6.28
CA SER A 66 12.91 9.53 5.44
C SER A 66 12.71 10.84 6.19
N LYS A 67 12.17 10.78 7.41
CA LYS A 67 11.74 11.96 8.19
C LYS A 67 12.20 11.89 9.64
N PRO A 68 12.54 13.03 10.26
CA PRO A 68 12.74 13.06 11.69
C PRO A 68 11.43 12.75 12.42
N VAL A 69 11.52 12.18 13.61
CA VAL A 69 10.36 11.82 14.46
C VAL A 69 9.40 13.00 14.66
N SER A 70 9.89 14.23 14.79
CA SER A 70 9.05 15.42 14.94
C SER A 70 8.15 15.69 13.73
N GLU A 71 8.59 15.35 12.51
CA GLU A 71 7.79 15.48 11.30
C GLU A 71 6.80 14.32 11.17
N LEU A 72 7.20 13.10 11.56
CA LEU A 72 6.29 11.95 11.60
C LEU A 72 5.15 12.18 12.59
N LEU A 73 5.44 12.72 13.78
CA LEU A 73 4.44 13.10 14.79
C LEU A 73 3.44 14.17 14.32
N ALA A 74 3.76 14.91 13.26
CA ALA A 74 2.86 15.91 12.68
C ALA A 74 1.95 15.32 11.61
N LEU A 75 2.17 14.06 11.19
CA LEU A 75 1.27 13.38 10.27
C LEU A 75 -0.04 13.04 10.99
N PRO A 76 -1.17 13.12 10.29
CA PRO A 76 -2.41 12.56 10.81
C PRO A 76 -2.29 11.04 10.84
N ASP A 77 -3.06 10.40 11.70
CA ASP A 77 -3.23 8.94 11.66
C ASP A 77 -3.90 8.56 10.34
N PHE A 78 -3.45 7.46 9.74
CA PHE A 78 -4.01 6.99 8.48
C PHE A 78 -3.98 5.47 8.36
N TYR A 79 -4.88 4.98 7.52
CA TYR A 79 -4.96 3.58 7.14
C TYR A 79 -4.35 3.36 5.75
N VAL A 80 -3.77 2.19 5.54
CA VAL A 80 -3.37 1.69 4.22
C VAL A 80 -4.21 0.47 3.89
N LEU A 81 -4.94 0.52 2.79
CA LEU A 81 -5.68 -0.63 2.24
C LEU A 81 -4.91 -1.21 1.04
N LEU A 82 -4.52 -2.49 1.17
CA LEU A 82 -4.03 -3.33 0.07
C LEU A 82 -5.19 -4.17 -0.48
N ILE A 83 -5.64 -3.82 -1.69
CA ILE A 83 -6.93 -4.26 -2.23
C ILE A 83 -7.00 -5.73 -2.63
N GLU A 84 -5.88 -6.41 -2.94
CA GLU A 84 -5.90 -7.78 -3.48
C GLU A 84 -6.51 -8.80 -2.50
N ILE A 85 -6.30 -8.59 -1.21
CA ILE A 85 -6.79 -9.47 -0.14
C ILE A 85 -7.44 -8.70 1.02
N GLY A 86 -7.75 -7.42 0.83
CA GLY A 86 -8.36 -6.57 1.86
C GLY A 86 -7.50 -6.42 3.12
N THR A 87 -6.17 -6.29 2.96
CA THR A 87 -5.27 -6.13 4.11
C THR A 87 -5.15 -4.66 4.49
N TRP A 88 -5.46 -4.37 5.75
CA TRP A 88 -5.39 -3.04 6.33
C TRP A 88 -4.14 -2.90 7.21
N GLY A 89 -3.38 -1.83 7.00
CA GLY A 89 -2.36 -1.32 7.92
C GLY A 89 -2.83 -0.03 8.56
N PHE A 90 -2.45 0.23 9.81
CA PHE A 90 -2.72 1.50 10.48
C PHE A 90 -1.42 2.13 10.92
N PHE A 91 -1.30 3.44 10.68
CA PHE A 91 -0.10 4.21 10.90
C PHE A 91 -0.42 5.32 11.90
N HIS A 92 0.03 5.10 13.14
CA HIS A 92 -0.03 6.08 14.22
C HIS A 92 1.38 6.47 14.63
N ALA A 93 1.75 7.73 14.45
CA ALA A 93 3.09 8.20 14.77
C ALA A 93 3.27 8.42 16.29
N THR A 94 4.41 7.98 16.81
CA THR A 94 4.80 8.12 18.21
C THR A 94 6.20 8.73 18.32
N GLY A 95 6.66 9.00 19.55
CA GLY A 95 8.02 9.48 19.81
C GLY A 95 9.14 8.51 19.40
N ASN A 96 8.82 7.28 19.00
CA ASN A 96 9.77 6.25 18.60
C ASN A 96 9.57 5.74 17.16
N GLY A 97 8.78 6.44 16.33
CA GLY A 97 8.34 5.95 15.02
C GLY A 97 6.87 5.56 15.04
N PHE A 98 6.42 4.70 14.14
CA PHE A 98 5.02 4.24 14.11
C PHE A 98 4.78 3.15 15.16
N ASP A 99 3.62 3.20 15.83
CA ASP A 99 3.25 2.21 16.83
C ASP A 99 2.92 0.86 16.14
N SER A 100 3.73 -0.17 16.40
CA SER A 100 3.49 -1.52 15.86
C SER A 100 2.51 -2.35 16.70
N ASP A 101 2.27 -1.94 17.95
CA ASP A 101 1.47 -2.70 18.93
C ASP A 101 0.06 -2.13 19.07
N ILE A 102 -0.24 -1.03 18.39
CA ILE A 102 -1.57 -0.42 18.37
C ILE A 102 -2.62 -1.36 17.76
N THR A 103 -3.78 -1.41 18.39
CA THR A 103 -4.96 -2.10 17.87
C THR A 103 -6.02 -1.05 17.54
N PRO A 104 -6.10 -0.59 16.28
CA PRO A 104 -7.07 0.42 15.88
C PRO A 104 -8.50 -0.15 15.85
N GLU A 105 -9.47 0.74 15.83
CA GLU A 105 -10.84 0.40 15.42
C GLU A 105 -10.89 0.18 13.90
N ALA A 106 -12.01 -0.31 13.38
CA ALA A 106 -12.21 -0.38 11.93
C ALA A 106 -12.32 1.04 11.36
N PRO A 107 -11.76 1.33 10.17
CA PRO A 107 -11.81 2.66 9.59
C PRO A 107 -13.24 3.10 9.27
N ASP A 108 -13.63 4.31 9.66
CA ASP A 108 -14.89 4.93 9.24
C ASP A 108 -14.73 5.60 7.87
N VAL A 109 -15.22 4.90 6.86
CA VAL A 109 -15.25 5.37 5.46
C VAL A 109 -16.67 5.72 5.01
N THR A 110 -17.62 5.77 5.94
CA THR A 110 -19.06 5.82 5.64
C THR A 110 -19.65 7.22 5.71
N SER A 111 -18.97 8.16 6.38
CA SER A 111 -19.43 9.54 6.45
C SER A 111 -19.41 10.22 5.07
N ASN A 112 -20.41 11.07 4.82
CA ASN A 112 -20.47 11.88 3.59
C ASN A 112 -19.49 13.05 3.63
N ASP A 113 -19.13 13.55 4.83
CA ASP A 113 -18.13 14.59 5.00
C ASP A 113 -16.76 13.95 5.17
N GLN A 114 -15.78 14.40 4.40
CA GLN A 114 -14.42 13.89 4.50
C GLN A 114 -13.75 14.29 5.82
N ALA A 115 -14.17 15.39 6.46
CA ALA A 115 -13.62 15.76 7.76
C ALA A 115 -13.92 14.73 8.86
N ASP A 116 -14.97 13.92 8.67
CA ASP A 116 -15.41 12.90 9.61
C ASP A 116 -14.98 11.48 9.20
N ARG A 117 -14.40 11.30 8.01
CA ARG A 117 -13.86 10.01 7.54
C ARG A 117 -12.41 9.84 7.95
N ASP A 118 -12.05 8.60 8.24
CA ASP A 118 -10.65 8.22 8.40
C ASP A 118 -9.88 8.43 7.09
N ILE A 119 -8.59 8.73 7.22
CA ILE A 119 -7.71 8.93 6.07
C ILE A 119 -7.27 7.56 5.55
N VAL A 120 -7.50 7.29 4.27
CA VAL A 120 -7.16 5.98 3.68
C VAL A 120 -6.29 6.13 2.44
N PHE A 121 -5.11 5.53 2.49
CA PHE A 121 -4.24 5.27 1.35
C PHE A 121 -4.60 3.92 0.73
N VAL A 122 -5.22 3.95 -0.45
CA VAL A 122 -5.71 2.76 -1.16
C VAL A 122 -4.76 2.44 -2.30
N THR A 123 -4.21 1.24 -2.30
CA THR A 123 -3.36 0.75 -3.39
C THR A 123 -3.41 -0.77 -3.49
N SER A 124 -2.74 -1.29 -4.50
CA SER A 124 -2.47 -2.71 -4.66
C SER A 124 -1.13 -3.05 -4.02
N GLU A 125 -0.99 -4.24 -3.43
CA GLU A 125 0.27 -4.79 -2.94
C GLU A 125 1.35 -4.79 -4.04
N THR A 126 0.97 -5.20 -5.26
CA THR A 126 1.89 -5.21 -6.40
C THR A 126 2.34 -3.81 -6.79
N THR A 127 1.43 -2.83 -6.73
CA THR A 127 1.75 -1.41 -6.94
C THR A 127 2.71 -0.91 -5.86
N LEU A 128 2.38 -1.14 -4.59
CA LEU A 128 3.19 -0.71 -3.46
C LEU A 128 4.61 -1.31 -3.56
N ARG A 129 4.74 -2.60 -3.88
CA ARG A 129 6.07 -3.21 -4.13
C ARG A 129 6.80 -2.56 -5.29
N ALA A 130 6.15 -2.34 -6.42
CA ALA A 130 6.79 -1.68 -7.56
C ALA A 130 7.32 -0.28 -7.19
N VAL A 131 6.61 0.44 -6.33
CA VAL A 131 7.06 1.73 -5.80
C VAL A 131 8.23 1.57 -4.82
N LEU A 132 8.12 0.66 -3.85
CA LEU A 132 9.17 0.41 -2.85
C LEU A 132 10.49 -0.09 -3.48
N ASP A 133 10.39 -0.82 -4.58
CA ASP A 133 11.51 -1.31 -5.40
C ASP A 133 12.07 -0.24 -6.34
N GLY A 134 11.45 0.94 -6.44
CA GLY A 134 11.86 2.00 -7.37
C GLY A 134 11.57 1.71 -8.85
N ARG A 135 10.74 0.70 -9.15
CA ARG A 135 10.33 0.36 -10.54
C ARG A 135 9.21 1.26 -11.06
N LEU A 136 8.42 1.82 -10.16
CA LEU A 136 7.36 2.79 -10.42
C LEU A 136 7.58 3.99 -9.50
N SER A 137 7.59 5.22 -10.02
CA SER A 137 7.61 6.38 -9.14
C SER A 137 6.24 6.54 -8.48
N ILE A 138 6.23 6.99 -7.22
CA ILE A 138 4.98 7.21 -6.50
C ILE A 138 4.10 8.29 -7.18
N ASP A 139 4.69 9.31 -7.81
CA ASP A 139 3.94 10.28 -8.61
C ASP A 139 3.27 9.63 -9.83
N ALA A 140 3.96 8.74 -10.55
CA ALA A 140 3.34 8.01 -11.66
C ALA A 140 2.24 7.05 -11.17
N ALA A 141 2.37 6.50 -9.97
CA ALA A 141 1.34 5.69 -9.36
C ALA A 141 0.07 6.50 -9.02
N PHE A 142 0.23 7.73 -8.52
CA PHE A 142 -0.89 8.66 -8.33
C PHE A 142 -1.52 9.09 -9.66
N ASP A 143 -0.71 9.46 -10.65
CA ASP A 143 -1.21 9.93 -11.95
C ASP A 143 -1.92 8.83 -12.75
N GLY A 144 -1.60 7.56 -12.48
CA GLY A 144 -2.21 6.39 -13.09
C GLY A 144 -3.35 5.75 -12.30
N ASP A 145 -3.85 6.40 -11.24
CA ASP A 145 -4.87 5.86 -10.32
C ASP A 145 -4.50 4.52 -9.65
N LEU A 146 -3.21 4.14 -9.65
CA LEU A 146 -2.69 2.95 -8.97
C LEU A 146 -2.58 3.15 -7.46
N VAL A 147 -2.54 4.42 -7.04
CA VAL A 147 -2.57 4.87 -5.66
C VAL A 147 -3.62 5.97 -5.56
N MET A 148 -4.53 5.86 -4.60
CA MET A 148 -5.52 6.89 -4.29
C MET A 148 -5.54 7.20 -2.80
N LEU A 149 -5.88 8.44 -2.45
CA LEU A 149 -6.05 8.90 -1.08
C LEU A 149 -7.51 9.33 -0.87
N ASP A 150 -8.22 8.67 0.06
CA ASP A 150 -9.46 9.20 0.62
C ASP A 150 -9.09 10.07 1.82
N ALA A 151 -8.94 11.36 1.55
CA ALA A 151 -8.50 12.34 2.53
C ALA A 151 -8.99 13.73 2.12
N GLY A 152 -9.05 14.66 3.09
CA GLY A 152 -9.23 16.09 2.79
C GLY A 152 -8.00 16.66 2.07
N ALA A 153 -8.18 17.72 1.28
CA ALA A 153 -7.13 18.26 0.41
C ALA A 153 -5.79 18.55 1.13
N ASP A 154 -5.85 19.08 2.36
CA ASP A 154 -4.66 19.38 3.16
C ASP A 154 -3.92 18.09 3.58
N HIS A 155 -4.65 17.07 4.04
CA HIS A 155 -4.08 15.76 4.39
C HIS A 155 -3.57 15.02 3.15
N THR A 156 -4.26 15.12 2.01
CA THR A 156 -3.77 14.59 0.74
C THR A 156 -2.43 15.20 0.37
N ALA A 157 -2.31 16.54 0.44
CA ALA A 157 -1.07 17.23 0.13
C ALA A 157 0.07 16.84 1.09
N GLN A 158 -0.23 16.75 2.38
CA GLN A 158 0.73 16.37 3.41
C GLN A 158 1.23 14.93 3.23
N LEU A 159 0.32 13.95 3.08
CA LEU A 159 0.69 12.55 2.88
C LEU A 159 1.42 12.34 1.56
N ARG A 160 0.98 12.98 0.47
CA ARG A 160 1.69 12.90 -0.81
C ARG A 160 3.11 13.45 -0.71
N ALA A 161 3.33 14.56 -0.02
CA ALA A 161 4.67 15.10 0.20
C ALA A 161 5.57 14.13 0.96
N VAL A 162 5.07 13.53 2.05
CA VAL A 162 5.84 12.55 2.83
C VAL A 162 6.12 11.28 2.03
N LEU A 163 5.13 10.76 1.30
CA LEU A 163 5.32 9.58 0.45
C LEU A 163 6.33 9.84 -0.67
N ASN A 164 6.31 11.03 -1.29
CA ASN A 164 7.28 11.42 -2.31
C ASN A 164 8.71 11.47 -1.76
N ASP A 165 8.89 11.97 -0.53
CA ASP A 165 10.20 12.00 0.13
C ASP A 165 10.66 10.60 0.59
N ALA A 166 9.73 9.75 1.04
CA ALA A 166 10.04 8.41 1.56
C ALA A 166 10.28 7.37 0.48
N LEU A 167 9.63 7.53 -0.67
CA LEU A 167 9.59 6.56 -1.76
C LEU A 167 10.32 7.09 -3.00
N VAL A 168 11.31 7.97 -2.79
CA VAL A 168 12.18 8.44 -3.87
C VAL A 168 12.77 7.22 -4.57
N THR A 169 12.57 7.17 -5.89
CA THR A 169 13.19 6.19 -6.75
C THR A 169 14.71 6.42 -6.75
N GLU A 170 15.43 5.74 -5.86
CA GLU A 170 16.86 5.57 -6.07
C GLU A 170 17.03 4.66 -7.28
N ALA A 171 17.73 5.14 -8.31
CA ALA A 171 18.04 4.36 -9.50
C ALA A 171 19.04 3.24 -9.16
N THR A 172 18.60 2.20 -8.45
CA THR A 172 19.40 1.02 -8.15
C THR A 172 19.04 -0.09 -9.12
N GLY A 173 19.84 -0.22 -10.17
CA GLY A 173 19.73 -1.23 -11.23
C GLY A 173 20.11 -2.64 -10.79
N ALA A 174 19.45 -3.19 -9.77
CA ALA A 174 19.55 -4.61 -9.41
C ALA A 174 18.16 -5.15 -9.05
N SER A 175 17.47 -5.65 -10.07
CA SER A 175 16.20 -6.36 -9.93
C SER A 175 16.46 -7.73 -9.31
N ILE A 176 15.91 -7.96 -8.11
CA ILE A 176 15.89 -9.27 -7.43
C ILE A 176 15.04 -10.31 -8.19
N TRP A 177 14.39 -9.90 -9.27
CA TRP A 177 13.52 -10.71 -10.12
C TRP A 177 14.19 -11.16 -11.43
N ASP A 178 15.43 -10.71 -11.72
CA ASP A 178 16.16 -11.10 -12.93
C ASP A 178 16.55 -12.59 -12.95
N ASP A 179 16.35 -13.30 -11.83
CA ASP A 179 16.60 -14.74 -11.69
C ASP A 179 15.33 -15.62 -11.86
N VAL A 180 14.16 -15.08 -12.22
CA VAL A 180 12.98 -15.93 -12.49
C VAL A 180 13.05 -16.46 -13.93
N PRO A 181 13.24 -17.77 -14.14
CA PRO A 181 13.32 -18.31 -15.49
C PRO A 181 11.95 -18.22 -16.15
N VAL A 182 11.86 -17.45 -17.24
CA VAL A 182 10.73 -17.49 -18.16
C VAL A 182 10.71 -18.89 -18.79
N GLN A 183 9.93 -19.81 -18.21
CA GLN A 183 9.65 -21.08 -18.87
C GLN A 183 8.82 -20.80 -20.13
N LYS A 184 9.49 -20.88 -21.28
CA LYS A 184 8.83 -20.89 -22.59
C LYS A 184 7.87 -22.07 -22.64
N ILE A 185 6.59 -21.78 -22.68
CA ILE A 185 5.57 -22.77 -23.03
C ILE A 185 5.77 -23.10 -24.52
N ALA A 186 6.01 -24.37 -24.79
CA ALA A 186 6.19 -24.95 -26.13
C ALA A 186 4.83 -25.25 -26.78
#